data_AF-A0A7S4GC94-F1
#
_entry.id   AF-A0A7S4GC94-F1
#
_cell.length_a   1.000
_cell.length_b   1.000
_cell.length_c   1.000
_cell.angle_alpha   90.00
_cell.angle_beta   90.00
_cell.angle_gamma   90.00
#
_symmetry.space_group_name_H-M   'P 1'
#
loop_
_entity.id
_entity.type
_entity.pdbx_description
1 polymer ?
#
loop_
_entity_poly.entity_id
_entity_poly.type
_entity_poly.pdbx_seq_one_letter_code
_entity_poly.pdbx_strand_id
1 'polypeptide(L)'
;HTLHLNLWGNNIGDTGVQALAGFKQAPSLHTLQLNLCVNKVGDIGAQALAGLKEAPGLRTLHLDFYKNNVGAIGAEFFAGLKEAPLLHTLHLNLGYNKLGDNGA
;
A
#
# COMPACT_ATOMS: atom_id res chain seq x y z
N HIS A 1 -3.11 -10.60 15.01
CA HIS A 1 -2.16 -11.28 14.10
C HIS A 1 -1.37 -10.27 13.32
N THR A 2 -0.12 -10.63 13.05
CA THR A 2 0.82 -9.83 12.27
C THR A 2 1.21 -10.64 11.04
N LEU A 3 1.19 -10.00 9.87
CA LEU A 3 1.64 -10.60 8.62
C LEU A 3 2.70 -9.70 8.00
N HIS A 4 3.87 -10.27 7.73
CA HIS A 4 4.95 -9.61 7.01
C HIS A 4 5.16 -10.34 5.69
N LEU A 5 5.08 -9.62 4.57
CA LEU A 5 5.36 -10.15 3.24
C LEU A 5 6.45 -9.31 2.58
N ASN A 6 7.58 -9.95 2.31
CA ASN A 6 8.64 -9.37 1.49
C ASN A 6 8.49 -9.86 0.07
N LEU A 7 8.14 -8.93 -0.83
CA LEU A 7 7.87 -9.19 -2.24
C LEU A 7 8.81 -8.37 -3.14
N TRP A 8 9.95 -7.94 -2.61
CA TRP A 8 10.94 -7.15 -3.35
C TRP A 8 11.31 -7.79 -4.70
N GLY A 9 11.23 -7.03 -5.79
CA GLY A 9 11.78 -7.45 -7.08
C GLY A 9 11.03 -8.56 -7.83
N ASN A 10 9.72 -8.69 -7.67
CA ASN A 10 8.93 -9.80 -8.23
C ASN A 10 8.09 -9.46 -9.47
N ASN A 11 8.19 -8.25 -10.02
CA ASN A 11 7.40 -7.81 -11.18
C ASN A 11 5.87 -8.01 -11.00
N ILE A 12 5.37 -7.79 -9.78
CA ILE A 12 3.97 -8.02 -9.39
C ILE A 12 2.99 -7.16 -10.20
N GLY A 13 3.36 -5.91 -10.49
CA GLY A 13 2.51 -4.95 -11.19
C GLY A 13 1.20 -4.64 -10.43
N ASP A 14 0.32 -3.90 -11.09
CA ASP A 14 -0.97 -3.49 -10.50
C ASP A 14 -1.89 -4.68 -10.22
N THR A 15 -1.98 -5.64 -11.15
CA THR A 15 -2.84 -6.81 -11.01
C THR A 15 -2.44 -7.68 -9.83
N GLY A 16 -1.14 -7.90 -9.60
CA GLY A 16 -0.70 -8.67 -8.45
C GLY A 16 -0.95 -7.94 -7.13
N VAL A 17 -0.83 -6.62 -7.11
CA VAL A 17 -1.15 -5.80 -5.93
C VAL A 17 -2.65 -5.76 -5.64
N GLN A 18 -3.51 -5.77 -6.67
CA GLN A 18 -4.96 -5.88 -6.49
C GLN A 18 -5.36 -7.15 -5.73
N ALA A 19 -4.67 -8.27 -5.96
CA ALA A 19 -4.91 -9.49 -5.20
C ALA A 19 -4.56 -9.33 -3.71
N LEU A 20 -3.52 -8.56 -3.37
CA LEU A 20 -3.12 -8.28 -1.99
C LEU A 20 -4.13 -7.37 -1.26
N ALA A 21 -4.90 -6.55 -1.99
CA ALA A 21 -5.96 -5.73 -1.37
C ALA A 21 -7.05 -6.57 -0.68
N GLY A 22 -7.14 -7.88 -0.97
CA GLY A 22 -8.01 -8.83 -0.28
C GLY A 22 -7.78 -8.92 1.23
N PHE A 23 -6.62 -8.51 1.75
CA PHE A 23 -6.37 -8.45 3.19
C PHE A 23 -7.34 -7.54 3.96
N LYS A 24 -8.05 -6.63 3.28
CA LYS A 24 -9.12 -5.84 3.91
C LYS A 24 -10.28 -6.69 4.45
N GLN A 25 -10.40 -7.94 4.01
CA GLN A 25 -11.42 -8.89 4.49
C GLN A 25 -10.94 -9.76 5.65
N ALA A 26 -9.72 -9.57 6.18
CA ALA A 26 -9.16 -10.39 7.24
C ALA A 26 -9.39 -9.76 8.64
N PRO A 27 -10.43 -10.18 9.41
CA PRO A 27 -10.80 -9.51 10.66
C PRO A 27 -9.78 -9.69 11.79
N SER A 28 -8.94 -10.72 11.71
CA SER A 28 -7.92 -11.02 12.72
C SER A 28 -6.55 -10.40 12.41
N LEU A 29 -6.40 -9.72 11.26
CA LEU A 29 -5.17 -9.07 10.85
C LEU A 29 -5.08 -7.66 11.46
N HIS A 30 -4.10 -7.48 12.35
CA HIS A 30 -3.91 -6.23 13.10
C HIS A 30 -2.71 -5.44 12.62
N THR A 31 -1.70 -6.13 12.10
CA THR A 31 -0.49 -5.53 11.55
C THR A 31 -0.19 -6.15 10.21
N LEU A 32 -0.04 -5.31 9.19
CA LEU A 32 0.37 -5.71 7.85
C LEU A 32 1.62 -4.94 7.45
N GLN A 33 2.66 -5.66 7.06
CA GLN A 33 3.87 -5.09 6.47
C GLN A 33 4.07 -5.67 5.08
N LEU A 34 4.03 -4.82 4.06
CA LEU A 34 4.25 -5.19 2.66
C LEU A 34 5.48 -4.44 2.14
N ASN A 35 6.52 -5.20 1.79
CA ASN A 35 7.62 -4.69 0.99
C ASN A 35 7.33 -5.00 -0.47
N LEU A 36 6.95 -3.98 -1.23
CA LEU A 36 6.62 -4.03 -2.66
C LEU A 36 7.66 -3.31 -3.50
N CYS A 37 8.87 -3.09 -2.99
CA CYS A 37 9.92 -2.40 -3.70
C CYS A 37 10.25 -3.07 -5.05
N VAL A 38 10.50 -2.27 -6.09
CA VAL A 38 10.91 -2.76 -7.42
C VAL A 38 9.90 -3.75 -8.04
N ASN A 39 8.61 -3.41 -8.05
CA ASN A 39 7.55 -4.29 -8.57
C ASN A 39 6.74 -3.71 -9.75
N LYS A 40 7.12 -2.55 -10.27
CA LYS A 40 6.43 -1.84 -11.36
C LYS A 40 4.97 -1.47 -11.04
N VAL A 41 4.62 -1.33 -9.77
CA VAL A 41 3.27 -0.94 -9.33
C VAL A 41 3.01 0.52 -9.69
N GLY A 42 1.86 0.81 -10.28
CA GLY A 42 1.40 2.16 -10.62
C GLY A 42 0.22 2.62 -9.78
N ASP A 43 -0.50 3.61 -10.30
CA ASP A 43 -1.62 4.26 -9.59
C ASP A 43 -2.78 3.31 -9.33
N ILE A 44 -3.04 2.37 -10.24
CA ILE A 44 -4.12 1.39 -10.10
C ILE A 44 -3.84 0.44 -8.93
N GLY A 45 -2.60 -0.04 -8.77
CA GLY A 45 -2.20 -0.86 -7.63
C GLY A 45 -2.24 -0.06 -6.33
N ALA A 46 -1.81 1.20 -6.35
CA ALA A 46 -1.90 2.09 -5.20
C ALA A 46 -3.36 2.31 -4.74
N GLN A 47 -4.27 2.58 -5.68
CA GLN A 47 -5.71 2.70 -5.42
C GLN A 47 -6.27 1.44 -4.76
N ALA A 48 -5.90 0.26 -5.26
CA ALA A 48 -6.37 -1.00 -4.72
C ALA A 48 -5.93 -1.19 -3.26
N LEU A 49 -4.66 -0.92 -2.95
CA LEU A 49 -4.14 -1.03 -1.57
C LEU A 49 -4.65 0.08 -0.64
N ALA A 50 -5.01 1.25 -1.15
CA ALA A 50 -5.68 2.28 -0.34
C ALA A 50 -7.03 1.78 0.23
N GLY A 51 -7.65 0.78 -0.41
CA GLY A 51 -8.83 0.09 0.11
C GLY A 51 -8.61 -0.64 1.45
N LEU A 52 -7.36 -0.82 1.90
CA LEU A 52 -7.05 -1.33 3.24
C LEU A 52 -7.56 -0.41 4.37
N LYS A 53 -7.95 0.84 4.08
CA LYS A 53 -8.62 1.71 5.05
C LYS A 53 -9.93 1.12 5.62
N GLU A 54 -10.54 0.19 4.87
CA GLU A 54 -11.78 -0.51 5.25
C GLU A 54 -11.51 -1.77 6.09
N ALA A 55 -10.26 -2.12 6.36
CA ALA A 55 -9.92 -3.36 7.06
C ALA A 55 -10.41 -3.30 8.53
N PRO A 56 -11.27 -4.24 8.97
CA PRO A 56 -12.01 -4.12 10.24
C PRO A 56 -11.17 -4.35 11.50
N GLY A 57 -9.90 -4.73 11.36
CA GLY A 57 -8.98 -4.98 12.48
C GLY A 57 -7.60 -4.34 12.33
N LEU A 58 -7.32 -3.68 11.20
CA LEU A 58 -5.97 -3.23 10.87
C LEU A 58 -5.59 -1.96 11.65
N ARG A 59 -4.59 -2.08 12.50
CA ARG A 59 -4.11 -1.01 13.39
C ARG A 59 -2.76 -0.46 12.96
N THR A 60 -1.94 -1.28 12.33
CA THR A 60 -0.62 -0.91 11.84
C THR A 60 -0.45 -1.35 10.39
N LEU A 61 -0.10 -0.41 9.52
CA LEU A 61 0.13 -0.65 8.11
C LEU A 61 1.50 -0.08 7.72
N HIS A 62 2.36 -0.94 7.19
CA HIS A 62 3.66 -0.56 6.64
C HIS A 62 3.66 -0.93 5.15
N LEU A 63 3.81 0.08 4.30
CA LEU A 63 3.83 -0.06 2.85
C LEU A 63 5.14 0.51 2.32
N ASP A 64 6.01 -0.34 1.78
CA ASP A 64 7.22 0.09 1.09
C ASP A 64 7.06 -0.09 -0.42
N PHE A 65 6.95 1.03 -1.13
CA PHE A 65 6.79 1.11 -2.58
C PHE A 65 8.05 1.65 -3.25
N TYR A 66 9.21 1.61 -2.61
CA TYR A 66 10.44 2.15 -3.18
C TYR A 66 10.70 1.64 -4.61
N LYS A 67 11.03 2.56 -5.52
CA LYS A 67 11.35 2.25 -6.93
C LYS A 67 10.21 1.52 -7.65
N ASN A 68 9.03 2.14 -7.67
CA ASN A 68 7.86 1.71 -8.46
C ASN A 68 7.44 2.80 -9.46
N ASN A 69 6.22 2.69 -10.01
CA ASN A 69 5.66 3.59 -11.02
C ASN A 69 4.50 4.44 -10.47
N VAL A 70 4.35 4.58 -9.16
CA VAL A 70 3.25 5.34 -8.54
C VAL A 70 3.39 6.82 -8.90
N GLY A 71 2.35 7.42 -9.46
CA GLY A 71 2.25 8.84 -9.78
C GLY A 71 1.60 9.65 -8.66
N ALA A 72 1.39 10.95 -8.92
CA ALA A 72 0.67 11.84 -8.01
C ALA A 72 -0.72 11.31 -7.64
N ILE A 73 -1.47 10.83 -8.63
CA ILE A 73 -2.82 10.25 -8.44
C ILE A 73 -2.77 9.04 -7.49
N GLY A 74 -1.79 8.14 -7.68
CA GLY A 74 -1.61 7.00 -6.80
C GLY A 74 -1.28 7.39 -5.36
N ALA A 75 -0.46 8.43 -5.19
CA ALA A 75 -0.14 8.96 -3.86
C ALA A 75 -1.35 9.60 -3.17
N GLU A 76 -2.23 10.29 -3.91
CA GLU A 76 -3.48 10.83 -3.38
C GLU A 76 -4.39 9.72 -2.80
N PHE A 77 -4.46 8.54 -3.43
CA PHE A 77 -5.20 7.42 -2.86
C PHE A 77 -4.64 6.99 -1.51
N PHE A 78 -3.31 6.97 -1.33
CA PHE A 78 -2.70 6.65 -0.04
C PHE A 78 -2.95 7.73 1.02
N ALA A 79 -3.19 8.99 0.64
CA ALA A 79 -3.59 10.01 1.61
C ALA A 79 -4.90 9.64 2.32
N GLY A 80 -5.82 8.97 1.62
CA GLY A 80 -7.06 8.45 2.18
C GLY A 80 -6.87 7.34 3.24
N LEU A 81 -5.70 6.73 3.36
CA LEU A 81 -5.40 5.79 4.46
C LEU A 81 -5.39 6.49 5.83
N LYS A 82 -5.17 7.81 5.88
CA LYS A 82 -5.26 8.60 7.12
C LYS A 82 -6.68 8.68 7.67
N GLU A 83 -7.69 8.43 6.85
CA GLU A 83 -9.10 8.41 7.25
C GLU A 83 -9.54 7.05 7.79
N ALA A 84 -8.66 6.04 7.78
CA ALA A 84 -8.97 4.71 8.26
C ALA A 84 -9.26 4.75 9.78
N PRO A 85 -10.48 4.42 10.24
CA PRO A 85 -10.91 4.69 11.62
C PRO A 85 -10.16 3.87 12.68
N LEU A 86 -9.56 2.74 12.29
CA LEU A 86 -8.85 1.83 13.18
C LEU A 86 -7.33 1.89 13.04
N LEU A 87 -6.82 2.61 12.03
CA LEU A 87 -5.38 2.66 11.73
C LEU A 87 -4.69 3.68 12.63
N HIS A 88 -3.87 3.20 13.55
CA HIS A 88 -3.11 4.05 14.48
C HIS A 88 -1.69 4.34 13.98
N THR A 89 -1.17 3.50 13.10
CA THR A 89 0.19 3.63 12.60
C THR A 89 0.20 3.36 11.10
N LEU A 90 0.64 4.36 10.35
CA LEU A 90 0.88 4.27 8.92
C LEU A 90 2.34 4.64 8.65
N HIS A 91 3.07 3.69 8.07
CA HIS A 91 4.36 3.96 7.47
C HIS A 91 4.25 3.73 5.97
N LEU A 92 4.59 4.75 5.19
CA LEU A 92 4.49 4.73 3.75
C LEU A 92 5.79 5.27 3.15
N ASN A 93 6.47 4.44 2.34
CA ASN A 93 7.64 4.86 1.57
C ASN A 93 7.30 4.88 0.08
N LEU A 94 7.28 6.07 -0.51
CA LEU A 94 7.08 6.29 -1.95
C LEU A 94 8.36 6.73 -2.67
N GLY A 95 9.55 6.56 -2.09
CA GLY A 95 10.81 6.97 -2.71
C GLY A 95 11.02 6.36 -4.10
N TYR A 96 11.63 7.12 -5.02
CA TYR A 96 11.86 6.69 -6.42
C TYR A 96 10.58 6.24 -7.15
N ASN A 97 9.49 6.97 -6.97
CA ASN A 97 8.27 6.84 -7.77
C ASN A 97 8.12 8.03 -8.74
N LYS A 98 7.01 8.10 -9.48
CA LYS A 98 6.71 9.11 -10.51
C LYS A 98 5.79 10.22 -9.98
N LEU A 99 6.00 10.63 -8.73
CA LEU A 99 5.13 11.58 -8.02
C LEU A 99 5.06 12.96 -8.71
N GLY A 100 6.12 13.35 -9.42
CA GLY A 100 6.24 14.69 -9.99
C GLY A 100 6.30 15.77 -8.91
N ASP A 101 6.36 17.04 -9.32
CA ASP A 101 6.53 18.17 -8.39
C ASP A 101 5.33 18.36 -7.45
N ASN A 102 4.15 17.89 -7.84
CA ASN A 102 2.90 18.00 -7.07
C ASN A 102 2.67 16.83 -6.09
N GLY A 103 3.47 15.77 -6.15
CA GLY A 103 3.24 14.55 -5.35
C GLY A 103 4.17 14.40 -4.14
N ALA A 104 4.97 15.42 -3.81
CA ALA A 104 5.89 15.45 -2.66
C ALA A 104 5.21 15.92 -1.35
#